data_AF-G0GZQ3-F1
#
_entry.id   AF-G0GZQ3-F1
#
_cell.length_a   1.000
_cell.length_b   1.000
_cell.length_c   1.000
_cell.angle_alpha   90.00
_cell.angle_beta   90.00
_cell.angle_gamma   90.00
#
_symmetry.space_group_name_H-M   'P 1'
#
loop_
_entity.id
_entity.type
_entity.pdbx_description
1 polymer ?
#
loop_
_entity_poly.entity_id
_entity_poly.type
_entity_poly.pdbx_seq_one_letter_code
_entity_poly.pdbx_strand_id
1 'polypeptide(L)'
;MRVLLDTNIFSSFEDYSDISGKLNELSRRLNPKAILLKHPKSIEYLNTLDEDTKRILHSKLAFCAFLNDYPSPINDLEFNTNVGYLKGTNNDLENHLLYAVYTNSVTYLITENRMIHQKSTKLGLKDRVLYLNEALDFFKEFYSIQKRQSLPQIKQRPIIKINVDDPIFDSLREEYPEFNNWYNEKAHLGRECWCYIKESGKLGAVLIFNGEDFDVIKTDPLLPEKRRFKICTFKVDQVRYKLGELLLKKAFDYCIDNSITETYLTHFAKSEFDYLVNLITEYGFIDIGTNENGENVFFKDLNPTPNQLMFCDYKDIFKKYYPLFYDGNRVKKLVVPIRPQYHEKLFTDYVKRTSITLNEYFGDFIIEGNTIKKAYISHSPIKNLKKGDILLFFSRIGYCFIKSRF
;
A
#
# COMPACT_ATOMS: atom_id res chain seq x y z
N MET A 1 -1.63 1.21 -9.78
CA MET A 1 -0.52 0.98 -10.75
C MET A 1 -1.09 0.70 -12.14
N ARG A 2 -0.47 1.20 -13.22
CA ARG A 2 -0.94 0.97 -14.62
C ARG A 2 0.07 0.08 -15.34
N VAL A 3 -0.37 -1.06 -15.87
CA VAL A 3 0.51 -2.05 -16.53
C VAL A 3 0.02 -2.27 -17.95
N LEU A 4 0.88 -1.98 -18.95
CA LEU A 4 0.57 -2.17 -20.36
C LEU A 4 1.01 -3.56 -20.82
N LEU A 5 0.12 -4.27 -21.50
CA LEU A 5 0.38 -5.59 -22.06
C LEU A 5 0.57 -5.47 -23.59
N ASP A 6 1.72 -5.92 -24.08
CA ASP A 6 1.99 -6.04 -25.51
C ASP A 6 1.31 -7.30 -26.07
N THR A 7 0.83 -7.22 -27.31
CA THR A 7 0.20 -8.33 -28.03
C THR A 7 1.20 -9.36 -28.51
N ASN A 8 2.48 -8.99 -28.61
CA ASN A 8 3.53 -9.91 -29.04
C ASN A 8 3.80 -11.06 -28.03
N ILE A 9 3.35 -10.91 -26.79
CA ILE A 9 3.43 -11.93 -25.74
C ILE A 9 2.73 -13.20 -26.21
N PHE A 10 1.64 -13.07 -26.96
CA PHE A 10 0.87 -14.22 -27.43
C PHE A 10 1.52 -14.94 -28.60
N SER A 11 2.30 -14.23 -29.41
CA SER A 11 2.99 -14.78 -30.58
C SER A 11 4.25 -15.56 -30.22
N SER A 12 4.72 -15.42 -28.97
CA SER A 12 6.00 -15.98 -28.52
C SER A 12 5.89 -17.40 -27.94
N PHE A 13 4.70 -18.00 -27.93
CA PHE A 13 4.49 -19.35 -27.42
C PHE A 13 3.78 -20.23 -28.44
N GLU A 14 4.22 -21.48 -28.52
CA GLU A 14 3.67 -22.50 -29.42
C GLU A 14 2.32 -23.06 -28.91
N ASP A 15 2.10 -23.06 -27.59
CA ASP A 15 0.85 -23.49 -26.95
C ASP A 15 0.15 -22.31 -26.24
N TYR A 16 -1.03 -21.97 -26.75
CA TYR A 16 -1.89 -20.93 -26.20
C TYR A 16 -2.45 -21.23 -24.81
N SER A 17 -2.41 -22.48 -24.36
CA SER A 17 -2.85 -22.92 -23.02
C SER A 17 -1.89 -22.42 -21.93
N ASP A 18 -0.58 -22.55 -22.14
CA ASP A 18 0.45 -22.15 -21.17
C ASP A 18 0.44 -20.62 -20.93
N ILE A 19 0.30 -19.83 -22.00
CA ILE A 19 0.15 -18.36 -21.88
C ILE A 19 -1.08 -17.99 -21.05
N SER A 20 -2.20 -18.67 -21.28
CA SER A 20 -3.47 -18.31 -20.64
C SER A 20 -3.39 -18.55 -19.13
N GLY A 21 -2.72 -19.62 -18.69
CA GLY A 21 -2.39 -19.85 -17.28
C GLY A 21 -1.56 -18.72 -16.67
N LYS A 22 -0.47 -18.31 -17.35
CA LYS A 22 0.42 -17.23 -16.91
C LYS A 22 -0.28 -15.87 -16.83
N LEU A 23 -1.12 -15.53 -17.81
CA LEU A 23 -1.87 -14.28 -17.80
C LEU A 23 -3.00 -14.27 -16.77
N ASN A 24 -3.67 -15.39 -16.54
CA ASN A 24 -4.61 -15.51 -15.43
C ASN A 24 -3.91 -15.33 -14.09
N GLU A 25 -2.71 -15.89 -13.94
CA GLU A 25 -1.91 -15.71 -12.74
C GLU A 25 -1.46 -14.24 -12.56
N LEU A 26 -1.02 -13.59 -13.64
CA LEU A 26 -0.67 -12.17 -13.66
C LEU A 26 -1.87 -11.29 -13.29
N SER A 27 -3.02 -11.53 -13.94
CA SER A 27 -4.28 -10.80 -13.69
C SER A 27 -4.74 -10.95 -12.24
N ARG A 28 -4.75 -12.17 -11.71
CA ARG A 28 -5.10 -12.45 -10.31
C ARG A 28 -4.16 -11.79 -9.31
N ARG A 29 -2.87 -11.66 -9.63
CA ARG A 29 -1.90 -10.97 -8.77
C ARG A 29 -2.06 -9.46 -8.78
N LEU A 30 -2.37 -8.90 -9.95
CA LEU A 30 -2.48 -7.46 -10.16
C LEU A 30 -3.83 -6.92 -9.69
N ASN A 31 -4.93 -7.65 -9.85
CA ASN A 31 -6.27 -7.20 -9.47
C ASN A 31 -6.51 -7.34 -7.95
N PRO A 32 -7.02 -6.33 -7.23
CA PRO A 32 -7.46 -4.99 -7.68
C PRO A 32 -6.39 -3.89 -7.58
N LYS A 33 -5.16 -4.24 -7.23
CA LYS A 33 -4.05 -3.30 -6.94
C LYS A 33 -3.51 -2.57 -8.19
N ALA A 34 -3.82 -3.06 -9.38
CA ALA A 34 -3.35 -2.51 -10.64
C ALA A 34 -4.36 -2.71 -11.77
N ILE A 35 -4.30 -1.81 -12.75
CA ILE A 35 -5.11 -1.86 -13.96
C ILE A 35 -4.24 -2.38 -15.10
N LEU A 36 -4.68 -3.48 -15.71
CA LEU A 36 -4.10 -4.02 -16.93
C LEU A 36 -4.67 -3.27 -18.14
N LEU A 37 -3.76 -2.79 -18.98
CA LEU A 37 -4.06 -1.93 -20.12
C LEU A 37 -3.58 -2.56 -21.42
N LYS A 38 -4.28 -2.23 -22.52
CA LYS A 38 -3.86 -2.47 -23.89
C LYS A 38 -3.79 -1.15 -24.66
N HIS A 39 -2.83 -1.05 -25.56
CA HIS A 39 -2.63 0.15 -26.37
C HIS A 39 -3.55 0.14 -27.61
N PRO A 40 -4.19 1.26 -27.99
CA PRO A 40 -5.02 1.32 -29.19
C PRO A 40 -4.28 0.94 -30.49
N LYS A 41 -3.02 1.38 -30.66
CA LYS A 41 -2.13 0.92 -31.76
C LYS A 41 -1.99 -0.60 -31.86
N SER A 42 -2.04 -1.33 -30.74
CA SER A 42 -2.02 -2.78 -30.78
C SER A 42 -3.28 -3.32 -31.45
N ILE A 43 -4.46 -2.73 -31.19
CA ILE A 43 -5.70 -3.13 -31.86
C ILE A 43 -5.68 -2.79 -33.35
N GLU A 44 -5.12 -1.63 -33.73
CA GLU A 44 -4.90 -1.29 -35.15
C GLU A 44 -4.05 -2.36 -35.84
N TYR A 45 -2.96 -2.82 -35.20
CA TYR A 45 -2.13 -3.91 -35.71
C TYR A 45 -2.90 -5.23 -35.79
N LEU A 46 -3.68 -5.61 -34.77
CA LEU A 46 -4.49 -6.82 -34.79
C LEU A 46 -5.49 -6.86 -35.95
N ASN A 47 -6.01 -5.70 -36.38
CA ASN A 47 -6.91 -5.61 -37.53
C ASN A 47 -6.23 -5.91 -38.87
N THR A 48 -4.89 -5.95 -38.92
CA THR A 48 -4.12 -6.31 -40.12
C THR A 48 -3.82 -7.81 -40.23
N LEU A 49 -4.12 -8.58 -39.18
CA LEU A 49 -3.88 -10.02 -39.13
C LEU A 49 -5.06 -10.80 -39.73
N ASP A 50 -4.86 -12.11 -39.95
CA ASP A 50 -5.93 -13.00 -40.36
C ASP A 50 -7.04 -13.09 -39.29
N GLU A 51 -8.27 -13.39 -39.73
CA GLU A 51 -9.46 -13.35 -38.87
C GLU A 51 -9.40 -14.36 -37.70
N ASP A 52 -8.73 -15.49 -37.86
CA ASP A 52 -8.58 -16.47 -36.77
C ASP A 52 -7.63 -15.98 -35.69
N THR A 53 -6.44 -15.50 -36.08
CA THR A 53 -5.46 -14.90 -35.16
C THR A 53 -6.03 -13.67 -34.45
N LYS A 54 -6.72 -12.79 -35.19
CA LYS A 54 -7.39 -11.60 -34.65
C LYS A 54 -8.41 -11.99 -33.58
N ARG A 55 -9.30 -12.94 -33.86
CA ARG A 55 -10.31 -13.42 -32.91
C ARG A 55 -9.68 -13.95 -31.62
N ILE A 56 -8.61 -14.75 -31.75
CA ILE A 56 -7.90 -15.31 -30.60
C ILE A 56 -7.28 -14.19 -29.74
N LEU A 57 -6.53 -13.27 -30.35
CA LEU A 57 -5.85 -12.20 -29.62
C LEU A 57 -6.85 -11.21 -28.97
N HIS A 58 -7.96 -10.91 -29.64
CA HIS A 58 -9.03 -10.10 -29.06
C HIS A 58 -9.64 -10.73 -27.81
N SER A 59 -9.95 -12.03 -27.85
CA SER A 59 -10.50 -12.72 -26.68
C SER A 59 -9.52 -12.72 -25.49
N LYS A 60 -8.22 -12.91 -25.76
CA LYS A 60 -7.17 -12.89 -24.75
C LYS A 60 -6.87 -11.50 -24.17
N LEU A 61 -7.24 -10.43 -24.85
CA LEU A 61 -7.09 -9.05 -24.38
C LEU A 61 -8.39 -8.46 -23.83
N ALA A 62 -9.47 -9.25 -23.74
CA ALA A 62 -10.77 -8.78 -23.30
C ALA A 62 -10.75 -8.25 -21.86
N PHE A 63 -9.90 -8.82 -20.99
CA PHE A 63 -9.75 -8.38 -19.60
C PHE A 63 -8.95 -7.09 -19.43
N CYS A 64 -8.23 -6.63 -20.47
CA CYS A 64 -7.43 -5.41 -20.43
C CYS A 64 -8.28 -4.19 -20.81
N ALA A 65 -8.23 -3.13 -19.99
CA ALA A 65 -8.82 -1.84 -20.32
C ALA A 65 -7.99 -1.07 -21.36
N PHE A 66 -8.57 -0.07 -22.01
CA PHE A 66 -7.84 0.74 -22.99
C PHE A 66 -6.97 1.80 -22.31
N LEU A 67 -5.78 2.04 -22.88
CA LEU A 67 -5.01 3.24 -22.57
C LEU A 67 -5.67 4.46 -23.24
N ASN A 68 -6.50 5.18 -22.49
CA ASN A 68 -7.09 6.45 -22.92
C ASN A 68 -6.04 7.56 -22.95
N ASP A 69 -6.19 8.51 -23.88
CA ASP A 69 -5.33 9.69 -24.07
C ASP A 69 -3.83 9.34 -24.15
N TYR A 70 -3.49 8.38 -25.02
CA TYR A 70 -2.12 7.93 -25.20
C TYR A 70 -1.28 8.95 -25.99
N PRO A 71 -0.05 9.25 -25.54
CA PRO A 71 0.79 10.25 -26.20
C PRO A 71 1.44 9.66 -27.45
N SER A 72 1.74 10.52 -28.43
CA SER A 72 2.36 10.11 -29.70
C SER A 72 3.85 10.48 -29.74
N PRO A 73 4.75 9.56 -30.13
CA PRO A 73 6.18 9.83 -30.24
C PRO A 73 6.56 10.72 -31.43
N ILE A 74 5.62 10.99 -32.35
CA ILE A 74 5.91 11.59 -33.67
C ILE A 74 6.68 12.91 -33.57
N ASN A 75 6.39 13.74 -32.56
CA ASN A 75 6.97 15.07 -32.42
C ASN A 75 8.11 15.15 -31.39
N ASP A 76 8.48 14.04 -30.73
CA ASP A 76 9.51 14.02 -29.70
C ASP A 76 10.88 13.68 -30.31
N LEU A 77 11.65 14.71 -30.66
CA LEU A 77 12.99 14.57 -31.25
C LEU A 77 13.98 13.86 -30.32
N GLU A 78 13.89 14.06 -29.00
CA GLU A 78 14.80 13.45 -28.03
C GLU A 78 14.57 11.95 -27.97
N PHE A 79 13.30 11.53 -27.82
CA PHE A 79 12.93 10.13 -27.88
C PHE A 79 13.33 9.51 -29.22
N ASN A 80 12.95 10.15 -30.33
CA ASN A 80 13.17 9.65 -31.68
C ASN A 80 14.65 9.46 -32.02
N THR A 81 15.52 10.37 -31.56
CA THR A 81 16.97 10.25 -31.73
C THR A 81 17.53 9.04 -30.98
N ASN A 82 17.06 8.81 -29.75
CA ASN A 82 17.53 7.70 -28.92
C ASN A 82 17.05 6.32 -29.40
N VAL A 83 15.81 6.23 -29.90
CA VAL A 83 15.23 4.96 -30.37
C VAL A 83 15.40 4.69 -31.86
N GLY A 84 15.90 5.68 -32.62
CA GLY A 84 16.02 5.61 -34.09
C GLY A 84 14.65 5.59 -34.77
N TYR A 85 13.71 6.41 -34.33
CA TYR A 85 12.37 6.48 -34.92
C TYR A 85 12.41 7.15 -36.29
N LEU A 86 11.88 6.45 -37.29
CA LEU A 86 11.56 7.00 -38.61
C LEU A 86 10.07 6.71 -38.88
N LYS A 87 9.28 7.75 -39.12
CA LYS A 87 7.85 7.65 -39.38
C LYS A 87 7.61 6.74 -40.59
N GLY A 88 6.73 5.74 -40.45
CA GLY A 88 6.43 4.77 -41.51
C GLY A 88 7.37 3.56 -41.60
N THR A 89 8.25 3.36 -40.62
CA THR A 89 9.00 2.10 -40.48
C THR A 89 8.17 1.03 -39.74
N ASN A 90 8.55 -0.25 -39.93
CA ASN A 90 7.93 -1.41 -39.27
C ASN A 90 7.92 -1.39 -37.73
N ASN A 91 8.48 -0.35 -37.09
CA ASN A 91 8.60 -0.23 -35.64
C ASN A 91 7.58 0.74 -35.01
N ASP A 92 6.55 1.19 -35.74
CA ASP A 92 5.63 2.22 -35.25
C ASP A 92 4.90 1.80 -33.97
N LEU A 93 4.42 0.56 -33.90
CA LEU A 93 3.76 0.01 -32.73
C LEU A 93 4.70 -0.03 -31.51
N GLU A 94 5.88 -0.63 -31.68
CA GLU A 94 6.90 -0.77 -30.64
C GLU A 94 7.27 0.57 -30.02
N ASN A 95 7.39 1.60 -30.86
CA ASN A 95 7.74 2.94 -30.42
C ASN A 95 6.59 3.59 -29.65
N HIS A 96 5.33 3.40 -30.06
CA HIS A 96 4.18 3.87 -29.27
C HIS A 96 4.07 3.18 -27.91
N LEU A 97 4.29 1.86 -27.85
CA LEU A 97 4.28 1.11 -26.59
C LEU A 97 5.37 1.59 -25.63
N LEU A 98 6.60 1.75 -26.13
CA LEU A 98 7.71 2.23 -25.32
C LEU A 98 7.54 3.70 -24.91
N TYR A 99 6.98 4.53 -25.79
CA TYR A 99 6.73 5.94 -25.51
C TYR A 99 5.73 6.13 -24.37
N ALA A 100 4.71 5.29 -24.26
CA ALA A 100 3.78 5.30 -23.12
C ALA A 100 4.47 5.10 -21.76
N VAL A 101 5.60 4.37 -21.72
CA VAL A 101 6.43 4.23 -20.51
C VAL A 101 7.26 5.49 -20.30
N TYR A 102 7.90 5.99 -21.35
CA TYR A 102 8.76 7.19 -21.35
C TYR A 102 8.03 8.43 -20.82
N THR A 103 6.78 8.65 -21.25
CA THR A 103 5.94 9.77 -20.82
C THR A 103 5.23 9.54 -19.48
N ASN A 104 5.46 8.41 -18.81
CA ASN A 104 4.79 8.00 -17.57
C ASN A 104 3.26 7.80 -17.70
N SER A 105 2.75 7.54 -18.91
CA SER A 105 1.34 7.17 -19.11
C SER A 105 1.03 5.79 -18.50
N VAL A 106 2.02 4.90 -18.45
CA VAL A 106 1.95 3.60 -17.77
C VAL A 106 3.16 3.38 -16.86
N THR A 107 2.99 2.60 -15.79
CA THR A 107 4.06 2.29 -14.83
C THR A 107 5.04 1.26 -15.40
N TYR A 108 4.49 0.14 -15.92
CA TYR A 108 5.25 -0.96 -16.49
C TYR A 108 4.70 -1.34 -17.87
N LEU A 109 5.58 -1.78 -18.77
CA LEU A 109 5.25 -2.46 -20.02
C LEU A 109 5.72 -3.90 -19.93
N ILE A 110 4.83 -4.85 -20.24
CA ILE A 110 5.18 -6.26 -20.37
C ILE A 110 5.22 -6.58 -21.86
N THR A 111 6.36 -7.08 -22.35
CA THR A 111 6.58 -7.41 -23.76
C THR A 111 7.66 -8.48 -23.90
N GLU A 112 7.49 -9.38 -24.86
CA GLU A 112 8.53 -10.34 -25.26
C GLU A 112 9.46 -9.78 -26.37
N ASN A 113 9.27 -8.51 -26.77
CA ASN A 113 9.94 -7.94 -27.93
C ASN A 113 11.35 -7.47 -27.55
N ARG A 114 12.36 -8.24 -27.98
CA ARG A 114 13.78 -7.94 -27.72
C ARG A 114 14.20 -6.55 -28.17
N MET A 115 13.61 -6.02 -29.25
CA MET A 115 13.93 -4.68 -29.75
C MET A 115 13.43 -3.58 -28.81
N ILE A 116 12.25 -3.75 -28.20
CA ILE A 116 11.73 -2.83 -27.19
C ILE A 116 12.65 -2.82 -25.96
N HIS A 117 13.11 -3.99 -25.52
CA HIS A 117 14.06 -4.13 -24.40
C HIS A 117 15.42 -3.47 -24.66
N GLN A 118 15.95 -3.57 -25.88
CA GLN A 118 17.18 -2.89 -26.26
C GLN A 118 17.00 -1.37 -26.25
N LYS A 119 15.88 -0.87 -26.78
CA LYS A 119 15.56 0.57 -26.78
C LYS A 119 15.31 1.11 -25.38
N SER A 120 14.63 0.36 -24.52
CA SER A 120 14.36 0.77 -23.14
C SER A 120 15.66 0.95 -22.34
N THR A 121 16.67 0.11 -22.59
CA THR A 121 17.99 0.25 -21.96
C THR A 121 18.67 1.56 -22.33
N LYS A 122 18.61 1.98 -23.61
CA LYS A 122 19.17 3.26 -24.07
C LYS A 122 18.49 4.46 -23.42
N LEU A 123 17.18 4.35 -23.14
CA LEU A 123 16.39 5.40 -22.50
C LEU A 123 16.44 5.36 -20.95
N GLY A 124 17.20 4.44 -20.35
CA GLY A 124 17.20 4.27 -18.89
C GLY A 124 15.88 3.74 -18.30
N LEU A 125 15.06 3.07 -19.12
CA LEU A 125 13.73 2.54 -18.76
C LEU A 125 13.71 1.02 -18.55
N LYS A 126 14.87 0.36 -18.51
CA LYS A 126 14.98 -1.10 -18.42
C LYS A 126 14.15 -1.68 -17.28
N ASP A 127 14.17 -1.06 -16.09
CA ASP A 127 13.47 -1.56 -14.90
C ASP A 127 11.93 -1.46 -15.00
N ARG A 128 11.42 -0.80 -16.05
CA ARG A 128 9.98 -0.60 -16.29
C ARG A 128 9.46 -1.38 -17.50
N VAL A 129 10.33 -2.09 -18.21
CA VAL A 129 9.99 -2.90 -19.37
C VAL A 129 10.39 -4.35 -19.06
N LEU A 130 9.41 -5.22 -18.86
CA LEU A 130 9.62 -6.57 -18.30
C LEU A 130 9.22 -7.64 -19.31
N TYR A 131 9.93 -8.76 -19.34
CA TYR A 131 9.43 -9.99 -19.94
C TYR A 131 8.28 -10.56 -19.09
N LEU A 132 7.43 -11.45 -19.65
CA LEU A 132 6.27 -11.98 -18.91
C LEU A 132 6.69 -12.75 -17.66
N ASN A 133 7.69 -13.62 -17.75
CA ASN A 133 8.17 -14.38 -16.60
C ASN A 133 8.83 -13.47 -15.56
N GLU A 134 9.60 -12.47 -16.00
CA GLU A 134 10.17 -11.45 -15.10
C GLU A 134 9.07 -10.66 -14.39
N ALA A 135 8.00 -10.30 -15.10
CA ALA A 135 6.84 -9.63 -14.50
C ALA A 135 6.16 -10.53 -13.46
N LEU A 136 5.98 -11.82 -13.74
CA LEU A 136 5.39 -12.76 -12.77
C LEU A 136 6.24 -12.87 -11.50
N ASP A 137 7.55 -13.02 -11.63
CA ASP A 137 8.48 -13.10 -10.49
C ASP A 137 8.56 -11.76 -9.75
N PHE A 138 8.70 -10.66 -10.49
CA PHE A 138 8.72 -9.31 -9.95
C PHE A 138 7.45 -9.02 -9.16
N PHE A 139 6.26 -9.26 -9.72
CA PHE A 139 5.01 -9.01 -9.01
C PHE A 139 4.77 -10.01 -7.88
N LYS A 140 5.24 -11.26 -8.01
CA LYS A 140 5.22 -12.22 -6.90
C LYS A 140 6.06 -11.71 -5.74
N GLU A 141 7.28 -11.25 -5.98
CA GLU A 141 8.14 -10.68 -4.94
C GLU A 141 7.58 -9.35 -4.41
N PHE A 142 7.23 -8.42 -5.29
CA PHE A 142 6.65 -7.12 -4.96
C PHE A 142 5.41 -7.24 -4.06
N TYR A 143 4.50 -8.16 -4.37
CA TYR A 143 3.31 -8.39 -3.55
C TYR A 143 3.51 -9.37 -2.39
N SER A 144 4.53 -10.24 -2.40
CA SER A 144 4.88 -11.05 -1.23
C SER A 144 5.60 -10.24 -0.16
N ILE A 145 6.39 -9.23 -0.55
CA ILE A 145 6.89 -8.19 0.36
C ILE A 145 5.69 -7.43 0.98
N GLN A 146 4.60 -7.24 0.23
CA GLN A 146 3.36 -6.66 0.78
C GLN A 146 2.55 -7.61 1.66
N LYS A 147 2.75 -8.93 1.59
CA LYS A 147 2.18 -9.87 2.58
C LYS A 147 2.95 -9.71 3.89
N ARG A 148 2.69 -8.59 4.57
CA ARG A 148 3.12 -8.32 5.94
C ARG A 148 2.66 -9.49 6.79
N GLN A 149 3.57 -10.18 7.47
CA GLN A 149 3.18 -11.23 8.40
C GLN A 149 2.21 -10.65 9.44
N SER A 150 1.16 -11.41 9.77
CA SER A 150 0.28 -11.04 10.87
C SER A 150 1.08 -11.07 12.16
N LEU A 151 1.33 -9.89 12.74
CA LEU A 151 1.94 -9.79 14.07
C LEU A 151 1.12 -10.66 15.04
N PRO A 152 1.74 -11.68 15.68
CA PRO A 152 1.02 -12.81 16.27
C PRO A 152 0.05 -12.42 17.40
N GLN A 153 0.30 -11.26 18.02
CA GLN A 153 -0.44 -10.79 19.19
C GLN A 153 -1.78 -10.13 18.81
N ILE A 154 -1.89 -9.46 17.67
CA ILE A 154 -3.14 -8.85 17.22
C ILE A 154 -3.83 -9.77 16.22
N LYS A 155 -5.03 -10.25 16.60
CA LYS A 155 -5.82 -11.17 15.79
C LYS A 155 -7.04 -10.45 15.25
N GLN A 156 -7.37 -10.72 13.98
CA GLN A 156 -8.66 -10.34 13.41
C GLN A 156 -9.71 -11.34 13.86
N ARG A 157 -10.84 -10.85 14.37
CA ARG A 157 -11.96 -11.67 14.83
C ARG A 157 -13.29 -10.99 14.54
N PRO A 158 -14.35 -11.76 14.28
CA PRO A 158 -15.71 -11.25 14.36
C PRO A 158 -16.01 -10.72 15.77
N ILE A 159 -16.65 -9.55 15.88
CA ILE A 159 -16.93 -8.94 17.19
C ILE A 159 -17.94 -9.77 18.02
N ILE A 160 -18.74 -10.61 17.37
CA ILE A 160 -19.63 -11.58 18.06
C ILE A 160 -18.86 -12.59 18.93
N LYS A 161 -17.56 -12.80 18.65
CA LYS A 161 -16.69 -13.69 19.46
C LYS A 161 -15.99 -12.94 20.61
N ILE A 162 -16.28 -11.66 20.77
CA ILE A 162 -15.68 -10.80 21.78
C ILE A 162 -16.76 -10.45 22.81
N ASN A 163 -16.41 -10.57 24.08
CA ASN A 163 -17.34 -10.26 25.16
C ASN A 163 -17.59 -8.74 25.20
N VAL A 164 -18.83 -8.32 24.91
CA VAL A 164 -19.24 -6.92 24.95
C VAL A 164 -19.20 -6.36 26.38
N ASP A 165 -19.35 -7.21 27.40
CA ASP A 165 -19.28 -6.83 28.82
C ASP A 165 -17.83 -6.78 29.35
N ASP A 166 -16.83 -6.81 28.47
CA ASP A 166 -15.45 -6.60 28.89
C ASP A 166 -15.26 -5.16 29.44
N PRO A 167 -14.54 -4.98 30.58
CA PRO A 167 -14.34 -3.67 31.19
C PRO A 167 -13.66 -2.63 30.29
N ILE A 168 -12.93 -3.05 29.26
CA ILE A 168 -12.32 -2.11 28.29
C ILE A 168 -13.37 -1.21 27.60
N PHE A 169 -14.63 -1.65 27.58
CA PHE A 169 -15.76 -0.94 26.98
C PHE A 169 -16.56 -0.10 27.98
N ASP A 170 -16.25 -0.13 29.29
CA ASP A 170 -17.04 0.59 30.31
C ASP A 170 -17.15 2.09 29.99
N SER A 171 -16.01 2.72 29.68
CA SER A 171 -15.98 4.14 29.28
C SER A 171 -16.81 4.46 28.02
N LEU A 172 -16.99 3.50 27.09
CA LEU A 172 -17.86 3.71 25.93
C LEU A 172 -19.33 3.61 26.30
N ARG A 173 -19.70 2.76 27.25
CA ARG A 173 -21.08 2.70 27.73
C ARG A 173 -21.48 3.96 28.48
N GLU A 174 -20.53 4.60 29.16
CA GLU A 174 -20.74 5.91 29.80
C GLU A 174 -20.90 7.03 28.78
N GLU A 175 -20.10 7.03 27.71
CA GLU A 175 -20.11 8.05 26.66
C GLU A 175 -21.27 7.86 25.65
N TYR A 176 -21.63 6.60 25.37
CA TYR A 176 -22.62 6.19 24.39
C TYR A 176 -23.59 5.20 25.06
N PRO A 177 -24.71 5.66 25.64
CA PRO A 177 -25.66 4.79 26.34
C PRO A 177 -26.19 3.62 25.49
N GLU A 178 -26.27 3.81 24.17
CA GLU A 178 -26.69 2.81 23.19
C GLU A 178 -25.57 1.89 22.69
N PHE A 179 -24.35 1.98 23.22
CA PHE A 179 -23.17 1.24 22.74
C PHE A 179 -23.42 -0.27 22.62
N ASN A 180 -24.01 -0.90 23.63
CA ASN A 180 -24.27 -2.34 23.61
C ASN A 180 -25.28 -2.72 22.51
N ASN A 181 -26.29 -1.89 22.25
CA ASN A 181 -27.26 -2.12 21.18
C ASN A 181 -26.58 -2.02 19.80
N TRP A 182 -25.80 -0.96 19.59
CA TRP A 182 -24.97 -0.80 18.40
C TRP A 182 -24.02 -1.98 18.20
N TYR A 183 -23.34 -2.40 19.26
CA TYR A 183 -22.38 -3.51 19.22
C TYR A 183 -23.06 -4.80 18.76
N ASN A 184 -24.20 -5.14 19.36
CA ASN A 184 -24.95 -6.35 19.01
C ASN A 184 -25.48 -6.29 17.57
N GLU A 185 -26.01 -5.16 17.13
CA GLU A 185 -26.43 -4.96 15.74
C GLU A 185 -25.25 -5.20 14.77
N LYS A 186 -24.10 -4.57 15.03
CA LYS A 186 -22.92 -4.75 14.17
C LYS A 186 -22.37 -6.18 14.26
N ALA A 187 -22.48 -6.85 15.40
CA ALA A 187 -22.08 -8.24 15.57
C ALA A 187 -22.93 -9.17 14.68
N HIS A 188 -24.25 -8.94 14.63
CA HIS A 188 -25.16 -9.68 13.75
C HIS A 188 -24.86 -9.45 12.26
N LEU A 189 -24.41 -8.25 11.89
CA LEU A 189 -23.97 -7.91 10.53
C LEU A 189 -22.57 -8.46 10.19
N GLY A 190 -21.95 -9.25 11.07
CA GLY A 190 -20.64 -9.86 10.82
C GLY A 190 -19.46 -8.89 10.93
N ARG A 191 -19.62 -7.77 11.64
CA ARG A 191 -18.55 -6.79 11.87
C ARG A 191 -17.32 -7.46 12.50
N GLU A 192 -16.16 -7.04 12.05
CA GLU A 192 -14.87 -7.54 12.52
C GLU A 192 -14.12 -6.49 13.35
N CYS A 193 -13.15 -6.97 14.13
CA CYS A 193 -12.20 -6.14 14.83
C CYS A 193 -10.79 -6.74 14.78
N TRP A 194 -9.80 -5.90 15.06
CA TRP A 194 -8.49 -6.35 15.49
C TRP A 194 -8.38 -6.21 17.00
N CYS A 195 -8.03 -7.29 17.68
CA CYS A 195 -7.94 -7.30 19.13
C CYS A 195 -6.69 -8.04 19.65
N TYR A 196 -6.23 -7.61 20.82
CA TYR A 196 -5.32 -8.37 21.67
C TYR A 196 -6.09 -8.86 22.90
N ILE A 197 -6.01 -10.16 23.15
CA ILE A 197 -6.59 -10.82 24.32
C ILE A 197 -5.42 -11.21 25.23
N LYS A 198 -5.45 -10.76 26.48
CA LYS A 198 -4.46 -11.10 27.50
C LYS A 198 -4.57 -12.56 27.90
N GLU A 199 -3.56 -13.09 28.57
CA GLU A 199 -3.59 -14.44 29.16
C GLU A 199 -4.79 -14.63 30.11
N SER A 200 -5.18 -13.58 30.84
CA SER A 200 -6.39 -13.55 31.69
C SER A 200 -7.71 -13.76 30.94
N GLY A 201 -7.71 -13.78 29.60
CA GLY A 201 -8.90 -13.85 28.75
C GLY A 201 -9.60 -12.49 28.52
N LYS A 202 -9.20 -11.43 29.22
CA LYS A 202 -9.70 -10.06 29.02
C LYS A 202 -9.07 -9.38 27.82
N LEU A 203 -9.76 -8.40 27.24
CA LEU A 203 -9.20 -7.55 26.19
C LEU A 203 -8.09 -6.67 26.76
N GLY A 204 -6.98 -6.57 26.01
CA GLY A 204 -5.94 -5.57 26.27
C GLY A 204 -5.92 -4.44 25.25
N ALA A 205 -6.45 -4.69 24.04
CA ALA A 205 -6.68 -3.66 23.03
C ALA A 205 -7.71 -4.14 22.01
N VAL A 206 -8.46 -3.21 21.43
CA VAL A 206 -9.45 -3.48 20.39
C VAL A 206 -9.61 -2.29 19.44
N LEU A 207 -9.68 -2.61 18.15
CA LEU A 207 -10.05 -1.69 17.08
C LEU A 207 -11.19 -2.33 16.26
N ILE A 208 -12.39 -1.78 16.36
CA ILE A 208 -13.55 -2.16 15.53
C ILE A 208 -13.61 -1.21 14.35
N PHE A 209 -13.79 -1.71 13.12
CA PHE A 209 -13.72 -0.88 11.92
C PHE A 209 -14.79 -1.19 10.87
N ASN A 210 -15.08 -0.19 10.04
CA ASN A 210 -15.74 -0.36 8.76
C ASN A 210 -14.73 -0.18 7.63
N GLY A 211 -14.47 -1.26 6.88
CA GLY A 211 -13.50 -1.27 5.79
C GLY A 211 -13.98 -0.56 4.53
N GLU A 212 -15.29 -0.44 4.36
CA GLU A 212 -15.92 0.17 3.18
C GLU A 212 -17.07 1.08 3.61
N ASP A 213 -16.71 2.25 4.12
CA ASP A 213 -17.64 3.28 4.55
C ASP A 213 -17.83 4.30 3.43
N PHE A 214 -19.08 4.62 3.08
CA PHE A 214 -19.42 5.59 2.04
C PHE A 214 -20.19 6.79 2.60
N ASP A 215 -20.26 6.92 3.92
CA ASP A 215 -21.07 7.95 4.56
C ASP A 215 -20.62 9.36 4.18
N VAL A 216 -21.59 10.25 4.03
CA VAL A 216 -21.38 11.70 4.01
C VAL A 216 -21.20 12.15 5.45
N ILE A 217 -20.05 12.73 5.78
CA ILE A 217 -19.76 13.17 7.15
C ILE A 217 -20.02 14.67 7.21
N LYS A 218 -21.15 15.03 7.81
CA LYS A 218 -21.55 16.42 8.06
C LYS A 218 -20.60 17.07 9.07
N THR A 219 -19.54 17.65 8.54
CA THR A 219 -18.49 18.40 9.24
C THR A 219 -18.30 19.72 8.53
N ASP A 220 -17.55 20.64 9.11
CA ASP A 220 -17.12 21.87 8.46
C ASP A 220 -15.59 21.89 8.34
N PRO A 221 -15.00 21.46 7.20
CA PRO A 221 -15.65 21.26 5.89
C PRO A 221 -16.35 19.91 5.71
N LEU A 222 -17.40 19.88 4.89
CA LEU A 222 -18.16 18.66 4.57
C LEU A 222 -17.27 17.60 3.91
N LEU A 223 -17.27 16.38 4.44
CA LEU A 223 -16.68 15.25 3.73
C LEU A 223 -17.76 14.56 2.87
N PRO A 224 -17.61 14.58 1.53
CA PRO A 224 -18.60 14.01 0.62
C PRO A 224 -18.56 12.48 0.66
N GLU A 225 -19.56 11.83 0.05
CA GLU A 225 -19.58 10.38 -0.15
C GLU A 225 -18.32 9.92 -0.88
N LYS A 226 -17.55 9.05 -0.22
CA LYS A 226 -16.32 8.45 -0.74
C LYS A 226 -16.00 7.20 0.06
N ARG A 227 -15.39 6.20 -0.58
CA ARG A 227 -14.92 4.99 0.09
C ARG A 227 -13.82 5.31 1.12
N ARG A 228 -14.11 5.10 2.40
CA ARG A 228 -13.21 5.36 3.53
C ARG A 228 -13.10 4.15 4.44
N PHE A 229 -11.99 4.11 5.19
CA PHE A 229 -11.82 3.22 6.33
C PHE A 229 -12.22 3.95 7.61
N LYS A 230 -13.34 3.55 8.23
CA LYS A 230 -13.80 4.13 9.49
C LYS A 230 -13.28 3.31 10.67
N ILE A 231 -12.61 3.95 11.61
CA ILE A 231 -12.35 3.36 12.93
C ILE A 231 -13.57 3.68 13.80
N CYS A 232 -14.39 2.66 14.09
CA CYS A 232 -15.63 2.82 14.85
C CYS A 232 -15.40 2.77 16.36
N THR A 233 -14.42 1.99 16.80
CA THR A 233 -14.07 1.88 18.22
C THR A 233 -12.58 1.67 18.34
N PHE A 234 -11.94 2.39 19.25
CA PHE A 234 -10.51 2.27 19.52
C PHE A 234 -10.27 2.34 21.04
N LYS A 235 -9.89 1.22 21.65
CA LYS A 235 -9.55 1.19 23.08
C LYS A 235 -8.30 0.36 23.33
N VAL A 236 -7.49 0.81 24.29
CA VAL A 236 -6.25 0.17 24.73
C VAL A 236 -6.19 0.27 26.24
N ASP A 237 -6.07 -0.87 26.92
CA ASP A 237 -6.01 -0.92 28.38
C ASP A 237 -4.63 -0.53 28.93
N GLN A 238 -3.55 -0.83 28.20
CA GLN A 238 -2.18 -0.51 28.63
C GLN A 238 -1.35 0.17 27.55
N VAL A 239 -0.86 1.37 27.86
CA VAL A 239 -0.02 2.18 26.96
C VAL A 239 1.38 1.58 26.75
N ARG A 240 1.90 0.82 27.74
CA ARG A 240 3.29 0.34 27.77
C ARG A 240 3.69 -0.52 26.57
N TYR A 241 2.76 -1.33 26.05
CA TYR A 241 3.04 -2.26 24.95
C TYR A 241 2.90 -1.66 23.55
N LYS A 242 2.65 -0.35 23.44
CA LYS A 242 2.44 0.33 22.15
C LYS A 242 1.35 -0.32 21.28
N LEU A 243 0.37 -0.97 21.91
CA LEU A 243 -0.74 -1.65 21.24
C LEU A 243 -1.57 -0.71 20.38
N GLY A 244 -1.76 0.54 20.81
CA GLY A 244 -2.48 1.54 20.01
C GLY A 244 -1.76 1.85 18.70
N GLU A 245 -0.44 2.08 18.76
CA GLU A 245 0.37 2.28 17.57
C GLU A 245 0.36 1.07 16.63
N LEU A 246 0.36 -0.14 17.21
CA LEU A 246 0.25 -1.38 16.47
C LEU A 246 -1.11 -1.53 15.76
N LEU A 247 -2.21 -1.16 16.44
CA LEU A 247 -3.55 -1.15 15.85
C LEU A 247 -3.66 -0.12 14.71
N LEU A 248 -3.07 1.07 14.87
CA LEU A 248 -2.99 2.05 13.80
C LEU A 248 -2.17 1.53 12.62
N LYS A 249 -1.04 0.86 12.88
CA LYS A 249 -0.27 0.19 11.83
C LYS A 249 -1.15 -0.79 11.06
N LYS A 250 -1.94 -1.62 11.74
CA LYS A 250 -2.89 -2.55 11.11
C LYS A 250 -3.95 -1.85 10.26
N ALA A 251 -4.51 -0.75 10.76
CA ALA A 251 -5.48 0.05 10.01
C ALA A 251 -4.87 0.63 8.72
N PHE A 252 -3.67 1.23 8.81
CA PHE A 252 -2.98 1.76 7.64
C PHE A 252 -2.57 0.65 6.68
N ASP A 253 -2.06 -0.47 7.20
CA ASP A 253 -1.70 -1.65 6.42
C ASP A 253 -2.91 -2.14 5.60
N TYR A 254 -4.08 -2.28 6.25
CA TYR A 254 -5.34 -2.63 5.59
C TYR A 254 -5.75 -1.62 4.51
N CYS A 255 -5.66 -0.32 4.80
CA CYS A 255 -6.01 0.72 3.82
C CYS A 255 -5.13 0.61 2.56
N ILE A 256 -3.82 0.45 2.74
CA ILE A 256 -2.86 0.28 1.64
C ILE A 256 -3.20 -0.98 0.83
N ASP A 257 -3.41 -2.11 1.51
CA ASP A 257 -3.66 -3.39 0.86
C ASP A 257 -4.96 -3.40 0.06
N ASN A 258 -5.95 -2.61 0.48
CA ASN A 258 -7.25 -2.46 -0.16
C ASN A 258 -7.42 -1.18 -0.98
N SER A 259 -6.33 -0.44 -1.24
CA SER A 259 -6.33 0.82 -2.00
C SER A 259 -7.34 1.86 -1.48
N ILE A 260 -7.54 1.91 -0.17
CA ILE A 260 -8.34 2.93 0.51
C ILE A 260 -7.42 4.12 0.80
N THR A 261 -7.84 5.30 0.38
CA THR A 261 -7.02 6.51 0.42
C THR A 261 -7.32 7.41 1.61
N GLU A 262 -8.39 7.16 2.33
CA GLU A 262 -8.87 8.00 3.42
C GLU A 262 -9.31 7.16 4.61
N THR A 263 -8.96 7.59 5.80
CA THR A 263 -9.43 7.01 7.05
C THR A 263 -9.87 8.10 8.02
N TYR A 264 -10.87 7.80 8.83
CA TYR A 264 -11.38 8.73 9.82
C TYR A 264 -11.91 8.01 11.07
N LEU A 265 -12.11 8.79 12.13
CA LEU A 265 -12.82 8.39 13.33
C LEU A 265 -13.53 9.60 13.95
N THR A 266 -14.56 9.34 14.73
CA THR A 266 -15.21 10.34 15.59
C THR A 266 -14.88 10.05 17.05
N HIS A 267 -14.72 11.10 17.85
CA HIS A 267 -14.41 10.97 19.27
C HIS A 267 -14.82 12.21 20.05
N PHE A 268 -15.44 12.04 21.22
CA PHE A 268 -15.67 13.11 22.18
C PHE A 268 -14.36 13.47 22.90
N ALA A 269 -13.65 14.48 22.40
CA ALA A 269 -12.39 14.91 23.01
C ALA A 269 -12.63 15.49 24.42
N LYS A 270 -12.09 14.82 25.44
CA LYS A 270 -12.36 15.19 26.86
C LYS A 270 -11.51 16.35 27.36
N SER A 271 -10.25 16.44 26.92
CA SER A 271 -9.29 17.48 27.33
C SER A 271 -8.02 17.43 26.46
N GLU A 272 -7.10 18.37 26.69
CA GLU A 272 -5.75 18.38 26.08
C GLU A 272 -4.90 17.13 26.38
N PHE A 273 -5.27 16.32 27.38
CA PHE A 273 -4.56 15.10 27.77
C PHE A 273 -5.22 13.81 27.25
N ASP A 274 -6.08 13.89 26.25
CA ASP A 274 -6.70 12.71 25.66
C ASP A 274 -5.65 11.82 24.95
N TYR A 275 -5.45 10.62 25.49
CA TYR A 275 -4.46 9.67 24.96
C TYR A 275 -4.73 9.28 23.51
N LEU A 276 -6.00 9.06 23.13
CA LEU A 276 -6.36 8.66 21.78
C LEU A 276 -6.04 9.79 20.81
N VAL A 277 -6.46 11.02 21.14
CA VAL A 277 -6.18 12.21 20.31
C VAL A 277 -4.68 12.42 20.12
N ASN A 278 -3.89 12.31 21.18
CA ASN A 278 -2.43 12.43 21.10
C ASN A 278 -1.81 11.32 20.22
N LEU A 279 -2.28 10.08 20.35
CA LEU A 279 -1.80 8.95 19.56
C LEU A 279 -2.10 9.15 18.07
N ILE A 280 -3.35 9.43 17.70
CA ILE A 280 -3.75 9.54 16.29
C ILE A 280 -3.12 10.77 15.62
N THR A 281 -2.97 11.87 16.35
CA THR A 281 -2.32 13.09 15.86
C THR A 281 -0.84 12.85 15.56
N GLU A 282 -0.13 12.08 16.41
CA GLU A 282 1.26 11.69 16.15
C GLU A 282 1.41 10.87 14.86
N TYR A 283 0.35 10.15 14.47
CA TYR A 283 0.27 9.36 13.24
C TYR A 283 -0.48 10.05 12.10
N GLY A 284 -0.66 11.37 12.18
CA GLY A 284 -1.07 12.22 11.06
C GLY A 284 -2.57 12.30 10.83
N PHE A 285 -3.39 11.94 11.82
CA PHE A 285 -4.78 12.40 11.84
C PHE A 285 -4.81 13.90 12.18
N ILE A 286 -5.77 14.61 11.59
CA ILE A 286 -6.06 16.02 11.86
C ILE A 286 -7.52 16.15 12.28
N ASP A 287 -7.80 17.04 13.23
CA ASP A 287 -9.17 17.43 13.55
C ASP A 287 -9.70 18.33 12.42
N ILE A 288 -10.83 17.97 11.83
CA ILE A 288 -11.49 18.72 10.75
C ILE A 288 -12.82 19.33 11.19
N GLY A 289 -13.10 19.35 12.49
CA GLY A 289 -14.31 19.93 13.06
C GLY A 289 -15.22 18.88 13.70
N THR A 290 -16.42 19.31 14.03
CA THR A 290 -17.37 18.53 14.83
C THR A 290 -18.54 18.04 13.97
N ASN A 291 -19.02 16.82 14.24
CA ASN A 291 -20.22 16.29 13.60
C ASN A 291 -21.52 16.81 14.28
N GLU A 292 -22.67 16.39 13.76
CA GLU A 292 -23.99 16.76 14.29
C GLU A 292 -24.25 16.30 15.74
N ASN A 293 -23.49 15.32 16.23
CA ASN A 293 -23.58 14.78 17.59
C ASN A 293 -22.64 15.48 18.58
N GLY A 294 -21.81 16.43 18.14
CA GLY A 294 -20.83 17.09 18.99
C GLY A 294 -19.49 16.35 19.12
N GLU A 295 -19.24 15.30 18.32
CA GLU A 295 -17.96 14.58 18.31
C GLU A 295 -16.96 15.25 17.36
N ASN A 296 -15.69 15.35 17.76
CA ASN A 296 -14.61 15.74 16.86
C ASN A 296 -14.40 14.66 15.80
N VAL A 297 -14.23 15.08 14.56
CA VAL A 297 -13.95 14.21 13.43
C VAL A 297 -12.47 14.32 13.10
N PHE A 298 -11.76 13.22 13.32
CA PHE A 298 -10.34 13.11 13.01
C PHE A 298 -10.17 12.41 11.67
N PHE A 299 -9.56 13.11 10.72
CA PHE A 299 -9.37 12.65 9.34
C PHE A 299 -7.90 12.43 9.02
N LYS A 300 -7.61 11.44 8.19
CA LYS A 300 -6.28 11.19 7.66
C LYS A 300 -6.35 10.82 6.18
N ASP A 301 -5.59 11.58 5.40
CA ASP A 301 -5.31 11.32 3.99
C ASP A 301 -4.07 10.42 3.85
N LEU A 302 -4.21 9.31 3.13
CA LEU A 302 -3.13 8.38 2.83
C LEU A 302 -2.59 8.57 1.40
N ASN A 303 -3.26 9.38 0.58
CA ASN A 303 -2.88 9.61 -0.81
C ASN A 303 -3.06 11.11 -1.18
N PRO A 304 -2.21 11.99 -0.62
CA PRO A 304 -2.32 13.42 -0.85
C PRO A 304 -2.09 13.77 -2.33
N THR A 305 -2.83 14.77 -2.78
CA THR A 305 -2.66 15.39 -4.09
C THR A 305 -1.29 16.08 -4.22
N PRO A 306 -0.78 16.28 -5.45
CA PRO A 306 0.44 17.05 -5.68
C PRO A 306 0.42 18.45 -5.04
N ASN A 307 -0.74 19.11 -5.04
CA ASN A 307 -0.90 20.42 -4.40
C ASN A 307 -0.73 20.34 -2.89
N GLN A 308 -1.35 19.36 -2.21
CA GLN A 308 -1.14 19.15 -0.77
C GLN A 308 0.34 18.88 -0.45
N LEU A 309 1.03 18.12 -1.32
CA LEU A 309 2.46 17.84 -1.15
C LEU A 309 3.35 19.07 -1.38
N MET A 310 2.98 20.00 -2.28
CA MET A 310 3.72 21.25 -2.51
C MET A 310 3.78 22.15 -1.27
N PHE A 311 2.71 22.18 -0.47
CA PHE A 311 2.62 22.98 0.75
C PHE A 311 3.10 22.23 2.02
N CYS A 312 3.57 20.99 1.87
CA CYS A 312 4.11 20.20 2.97
C CYS A 312 5.65 20.25 2.94
N ASP A 313 6.28 20.57 4.08
CA ASP A 313 7.73 20.36 4.20
C ASP A 313 8.01 18.86 3.98
N TYR A 314 8.96 18.56 3.08
CA TYR A 314 9.37 17.20 2.76
C TYR A 314 9.79 16.40 4.01
N LYS A 315 10.23 17.11 5.07
CA LYS A 315 10.59 16.54 6.37
C LYS A 315 9.37 16.09 7.19
N ASP A 316 8.16 16.51 6.85
CA ASP A 316 6.92 16.20 7.58
C ASP A 316 5.97 15.28 6.81
N ILE A 317 6.23 15.05 5.52
CA ILE A 317 5.43 14.13 4.69
C ILE A 317 5.26 12.77 5.35
N PHE A 318 6.33 12.20 5.90
CA PHE A 318 6.29 10.89 6.57
C PHE A 318 5.46 10.88 7.85
N LYS A 319 5.19 12.04 8.46
CA LYS A 319 4.30 12.16 9.62
C LYS A 319 2.86 12.32 9.18
N LYS A 320 2.59 13.28 8.31
CA LYS A 320 1.23 13.60 7.85
C LYS A 320 0.63 12.47 7.01
N TYR A 321 1.41 11.91 6.10
CA TYR A 321 0.94 11.03 5.03
C TYR A 321 1.53 9.63 5.10
N TYR A 322 1.96 9.17 6.29
CA TYR A 322 2.45 7.79 6.47
C TYR A 322 1.54 6.77 5.75
N PRO A 323 2.09 5.83 4.96
CA PRO A 323 3.51 5.48 4.84
C PRO A 323 4.31 6.27 3.78
N LEU A 324 3.74 7.31 3.17
CA LEU A 324 4.41 8.12 2.15
C LEU A 324 5.61 8.88 2.76
N PHE A 325 6.68 9.06 2.00
CA PHE A 325 7.83 9.89 2.35
C PHE A 325 8.39 10.52 1.07
N TYR A 326 9.22 11.54 1.23
CA TYR A 326 9.94 12.14 0.11
C TYR A 326 11.27 11.40 -0.14
N ASP A 327 11.53 11.01 -1.39
CA ASP A 327 12.76 10.32 -1.81
C ASP A 327 13.53 11.02 -2.93
N GLY A 328 13.23 12.29 -3.20
CA GLY A 328 13.96 13.09 -4.18
C GLY A 328 15.37 13.50 -3.72
N ASN A 329 15.94 14.51 -4.39
CA ASN A 329 17.34 14.90 -4.22
C ASN A 329 17.62 15.74 -2.96
N ARG A 330 16.59 16.14 -2.21
CA ARG A 330 16.73 16.94 -0.97
C ARG A 330 17.06 16.11 0.27
N VAL A 331 16.98 14.79 0.18
CA VAL A 331 17.22 13.86 1.30
C VAL A 331 18.38 12.92 0.99
N LYS A 332 19.16 12.60 2.01
CA LYS A 332 20.20 11.57 1.89
C LYS A 332 19.56 10.19 1.92
N LYS A 333 20.19 9.25 1.21
CA LYS A 333 19.83 7.83 1.23
C LYS A 333 21.04 7.09 1.76
N LEU A 334 20.91 6.48 2.94
CA LEU A 334 22.02 5.91 3.67
C LEU A 334 21.74 4.43 3.95
N VAL A 335 22.72 3.59 3.67
CA VAL A 335 22.66 2.17 4.03
C VAL A 335 23.20 1.99 5.44
N VAL A 336 22.39 1.40 6.31
CA VAL A 336 22.72 1.15 7.71
C VAL A 336 22.88 -0.36 7.90
N PRO A 337 24.11 -0.87 8.07
CA PRO A 337 24.29 -2.26 8.44
C PRO A 337 23.72 -2.49 9.84
N ILE A 338 22.87 -3.52 9.98
CA ILE A 338 22.26 -3.89 11.26
C ILE A 338 22.64 -5.32 11.62
N ARG A 339 22.94 -5.55 12.90
CA ARG A 339 23.22 -6.90 13.41
C ARG A 339 21.93 -7.74 13.35
N PRO A 340 21.97 -9.00 12.90
CA PRO A 340 20.78 -9.84 12.74
C PRO A 340 19.86 -9.87 13.98
N GLN A 341 20.45 -10.00 15.17
CA GLN A 341 19.71 -10.00 16.45
C GLN A 341 18.87 -8.74 16.71
N TYR A 342 19.27 -7.57 16.20
CA TYR A 342 18.50 -6.33 16.32
C TYR A 342 17.53 -6.17 15.16
N HIS A 343 17.90 -6.65 13.97
CA HIS A 343 17.02 -6.68 12.81
C HIS A 343 15.75 -7.49 13.12
N GLU A 344 15.90 -8.70 13.67
CA GLU A 344 14.77 -9.57 14.03
C GLU A 344 13.83 -8.94 15.07
N LYS A 345 14.36 -8.12 15.98
CA LYS A 345 13.55 -7.40 16.97
C LYS A 345 12.84 -6.17 16.40
N LEU A 346 13.51 -5.41 15.54
CA LEU A 346 12.96 -4.17 14.97
C LEU A 346 12.00 -4.45 13.82
N PHE A 347 12.20 -5.52 13.07
CA PHE A 347 11.49 -5.82 11.83
C PHE A 347 10.78 -7.17 11.90
N THR A 348 9.85 -7.26 12.85
CA THR A 348 9.09 -8.48 13.14
C THR A 348 8.14 -8.89 12.01
N ASP A 349 7.81 -7.98 11.10
CA ASP A 349 6.99 -8.23 9.91
C ASP A 349 7.79 -8.69 8.67
N TYR A 350 9.12 -8.89 8.80
CA TYR A 350 9.95 -9.40 7.72
C TYR A 350 9.69 -10.88 7.42
N VAL A 351 9.25 -11.15 6.18
CA VAL A 351 8.75 -12.48 5.74
C VAL A 351 9.80 -13.60 5.84
N LYS A 352 11.09 -13.30 5.66
CA LYS A 352 12.17 -14.31 5.71
C LYS A 352 12.81 -14.42 7.10
N ARG A 353 12.09 -14.04 8.15
CA ARG A 353 12.56 -14.18 9.51
C ARG A 353 12.70 -15.67 9.85
N THR A 354 13.91 -16.08 10.21
CA THR A 354 14.28 -17.47 10.49
C THR A 354 13.95 -17.93 11.91
N SER A 355 13.58 -16.99 12.80
CA SER A 355 13.46 -17.24 14.24
C SER A 355 12.25 -16.49 14.82
N ILE A 356 11.30 -17.24 15.37
CA ILE A 356 10.40 -16.75 16.41
C ILE A 356 11.18 -16.91 17.72
N THR A 357 11.32 -15.84 18.51
CA THR A 357 11.97 -15.95 19.81
C THR A 357 11.10 -16.77 20.77
N LEU A 358 11.70 -17.46 21.75
CA LEU A 358 10.93 -18.20 22.77
C LEU A 358 9.89 -17.29 23.44
N ASN A 359 10.28 -16.06 23.76
CA ASN A 359 9.40 -15.04 24.32
C ASN A 359 8.17 -14.78 23.42
N GLU A 360 8.35 -14.60 22.11
CA GLU A 360 7.21 -14.46 21.18
C GLU A 360 6.34 -15.72 21.08
N TYR A 361 6.95 -16.90 21.16
CA TYR A 361 6.22 -18.17 21.20
C TYR A 361 5.35 -18.27 22.45
N PHE A 362 5.87 -17.80 23.60
CA PHE A 362 5.14 -17.74 24.87
C PHE A 362 4.21 -16.51 24.99
N GLY A 363 4.14 -15.65 23.97
CA GLY A 363 3.18 -14.54 23.92
C GLY A 363 3.69 -13.19 24.41
N ASP A 364 4.97 -13.07 24.76
CA ASP A 364 5.59 -11.79 25.13
C ASP A 364 5.63 -10.80 23.97
N PHE A 365 5.55 -9.53 24.32
CA PHE A 365 5.65 -8.42 23.36
C PHE A 365 7.10 -8.13 22.97
N ILE A 366 7.40 -8.17 21.66
CA ILE A 366 8.52 -7.40 21.10
C ILE A 366 8.00 -6.02 20.73
N ILE A 367 7.99 -5.14 21.73
CA ILE A 367 7.47 -3.76 21.61
C ILE A 367 8.20 -3.01 20.47
N GLU A 368 9.50 -3.26 20.32
CA GLU A 368 10.36 -2.65 19.30
C GLU A 368 9.92 -3.00 17.87
N GLY A 369 9.37 -4.20 17.67
CA GLY A 369 8.89 -4.67 16.38
C GLY A 369 7.51 -4.13 16.02
N ASN A 370 6.66 -3.99 17.04
CA ASN A 370 5.24 -3.64 16.89
C ASN A 370 4.96 -2.16 16.61
N THR A 371 5.99 -1.32 16.65
CA THR A 371 5.89 0.14 16.48
C THR A 371 6.14 0.55 15.02
N ILE A 372 5.38 1.54 14.56
CA ILE A 372 5.66 2.33 13.34
C ILE A 372 6.93 3.16 13.55
N LYS A 373 7.08 3.79 14.72
CA LYS A 373 8.25 4.57 15.10
C LYS A 373 9.28 3.67 15.77
N LYS A 374 10.42 3.49 15.12
CA LYS A 374 11.51 2.63 15.58
C LYS A 374 12.67 3.48 16.09
N ALA A 375 13.46 2.93 17.01
CA ALA A 375 14.68 3.55 17.50
C ALA A 375 15.82 2.54 17.41
N TYR A 376 16.91 2.88 16.71
CA TYR A 376 18.07 2.00 16.55
C TYR A 376 19.37 2.69 16.97
N ILE A 377 19.92 2.29 18.11
CA ILE A 377 21.18 2.86 18.58
C ILE A 377 22.35 2.11 17.94
N SER A 378 23.25 2.84 17.29
CA SER A 378 24.44 2.28 16.66
C SER A 378 25.68 3.06 17.05
N HIS A 379 26.84 2.42 16.97
CA HIS A 379 28.15 3.06 17.14
C HIS A 379 28.66 3.62 15.80
N SER A 380 27.76 4.19 14.99
CA SER A 380 28.12 4.77 13.69
C SER A 380 28.83 6.11 13.87
N PRO A 381 29.92 6.40 13.12
CA PRO A 381 30.55 7.71 13.13
C PRO A 381 29.72 8.79 12.42
N ILE A 382 28.61 8.44 11.77
CA ILE A 382 27.75 9.37 11.05
C ILE A 382 26.96 10.22 12.06
N LYS A 383 27.35 11.49 12.21
CA LYS A 383 26.68 12.45 13.10
C LYS A 383 25.69 13.40 12.39
N ASN A 384 25.70 13.43 11.05
CA ASN A 384 24.99 14.42 10.25
C ASN A 384 23.71 13.88 9.59
N LEU A 385 22.90 13.14 10.36
CA LEU A 385 21.55 12.73 9.96
C LEU A 385 20.57 13.89 10.13
N LYS A 386 19.72 14.11 9.14
CA LYS A 386 18.66 15.11 9.19
C LYS A 386 17.29 14.43 9.17
N LYS A 387 16.31 15.05 9.82
CA LYS A 387 14.91 14.65 9.71
C LYS A 387 14.51 14.57 8.23
N GLY A 388 13.90 13.46 7.83
CA GLY A 388 13.53 13.17 6.44
C GLY A 388 14.57 12.39 5.63
N ASP A 389 15.81 12.23 6.11
CA ASP A 389 16.77 11.31 5.48
C ASP A 389 16.24 9.87 5.47
N ILE A 390 16.56 9.13 4.41
CA ILE A 390 16.13 7.75 4.23
C ILE A 390 17.22 6.80 4.69
N LEU A 391 16.86 5.89 5.58
CA LEU A 391 17.73 4.82 6.04
C LEU A 391 17.27 3.48 5.47
N LEU A 392 18.22 2.75 4.90
CA LEU A 392 18.04 1.41 4.35
C LEU A 392 18.79 0.41 5.22
N PHE A 393 18.06 -0.40 5.98
CA PHE A 393 18.64 -1.36 6.90
C PHE A 393 19.09 -2.61 6.16
N PHE A 394 20.38 -2.96 6.26
CA PHE A 394 20.95 -4.13 5.60
C PHE A 394 21.39 -5.17 6.63
N SER A 395 20.87 -6.39 6.52
CA SER A 395 21.25 -7.55 7.35
C SER A 395 21.88 -8.64 6.47
N ARG A 396 22.95 -9.27 6.96
CA ARG A 396 23.71 -10.30 6.23
C ARG A 396 22.92 -11.59 5.95
N ILE A 397 21.76 -11.79 6.61
CA ILE A 397 20.87 -12.95 6.47
C ILE A 397 19.77 -12.70 5.41
N GLY A 398 19.69 -11.51 4.81
CA GLY A 398 18.81 -11.21 3.68
C GLY A 398 18.57 -9.70 3.49
N TYR A 399 18.29 -9.29 2.24
CA TYR A 399 17.91 -7.92 1.93
C TYR A 399 16.54 -7.60 2.52
N CYS A 400 16.46 -6.55 3.36
CA CYS A 400 15.20 -6.04 3.86
C CYS A 400 15.08 -4.56 3.49
N PHE A 401 14.09 -4.21 2.66
CA PHE A 401 13.72 -2.81 2.45
C PHE A 401 12.71 -2.43 3.52
N ILE A 402 13.18 -1.96 4.68
CA ILE A 402 12.30 -1.31 5.65
C ILE A 402 12.86 0.08 5.95
N LYS A 403 12.06 1.09 5.59
CA LYS A 403 12.28 2.50 5.93
C LYS A 403 11.92 2.68 7.40
N SER A 404 12.87 2.49 8.29
CA SER A 404 12.65 2.80 9.70
C SER A 404 12.82 4.31 9.92
N ARG A 405 11.83 4.90 10.60
CA ARG A 405 11.93 6.22 11.24
C ARG A 405 13.10 6.24 12.23
N PHE A 406 13.73 7.41 12.36
CA PHE A 406 14.38 7.87 13.58
C PHE A 406 13.66 9.12 14.06
#